data_AF-A0A919R9X3-F1
#
_entry.id   AF-A0A919R9X3-F1
#
_cell.length_a   1.000
_cell.length_b   1.000
_cell.length_c   1.000
_cell.angle_alpha   90.00
_cell.angle_beta   90.00
_cell.angle_gamma   90.00
#
_symmetry.space_group_name_H-M   'P 1'
#
loop_
_entity.id
_entity.type
_entity.pdbx_description
1 polymer ?
#
loop_
_entity_poly.entity_id
_entity_poly.type
_entity_poly.pdbx_seq_one_letter_code
_entity_poly.pdbx_strand_id
1 'polypeptide(L)' 'METGRRIDYVLVRCAGNGPTLRLAGCRRIFDRPAAGVWAGDHFGVLADLVPIEEHAVPGS' A
#
# COMPACT_ATOMS: atom_id res chain seq x y z
N MET A 1 19.15 21.99 2.15
CA MET A 1 17.74 21.61 2.26
C MET A 1 17.67 20.10 2.13
N GLU A 2 17.25 19.41 3.18
CA GLU A 2 17.03 17.96 3.09
C GLU A 2 15.89 17.69 2.12
N THR A 3 16.16 16.90 1.08
CA THR A 3 15.18 16.43 0.12
C THR A 3 14.22 15.49 0.86
N GLY A 4 12.98 15.93 1.08
CA GLY A 4 11.88 15.24 1.78
C GLY A 4 12.13 13.79 2.25
N ARG A 5 12.05 13.59 3.57
CA ARG A 5 12.21 12.27 4.19
C ARG A 5 11.07 11.34 3.75
N ARG A 6 11.38 10.10 3.34
CA ARG A 6 10.35 9.07 3.08
C ARG A 6 9.81 8.59 4.43
N ILE A 7 8.60 9.01 4.77
CA ILE A 7 7.99 8.83 6.09
C ILE A 7 6.69 8.01 6.06
N ASP A 8 6.06 7.88 4.90
CA ASP A 8 4.81 7.13 4.74
C ASP A 8 5.07 5.69 4.30
N TYR A 9 4.65 4.73 5.12
CA TYR A 9 4.83 3.30 4.89
C TYR A 9 3.56 2.52 5.22
N VAL A 10 3.26 1.50 4.42
CA VAL A 10 2.25 0.48 4.72
C VAL A 10 2.98 -0.83 5.01
N LEU A 11 2.85 -1.34 6.23
CA LEU A 11 3.45 -2.60 6.66
C LEU A 11 2.36 -3.68 6.71
N VAL A 12 2.51 -4.75 5.94
CA VAL A 12 1.53 -5.84 5.85
C VAL A 12 2.11 -7.09 6.52
N ARG A 13 1.42 -7.58 7.56
CA ARG A 13 1.80 -8.82 8.24
C ARG A 13 1.32 -10.04 7.46
N CYS A 14 2.18 -11.04 7.37
CA CYS A 14 1.92 -12.35 6.80
C CYS A 14 1.67 -13.36 7.93
N ALA A 15 0.64 -14.22 7.85
CA ALA A 15 0.43 -15.29 8.82
C ALA A 15 1.22 -16.56 8.42
N GLY A 16 2.05 -17.09 9.31
CA GLY A 16 2.76 -18.37 9.08
C GLY A 16 3.74 -18.32 7.89
N ASN A 17 3.69 -19.34 7.02
CA ASN A 17 4.67 -19.58 5.96
C ASN A 17 4.46 -18.74 4.68
N GLY A 18 3.57 -17.75 4.67
CA GLY A 18 3.31 -16.97 3.46
C GLY A 18 2.44 -15.72 3.64
N PRO A 19 2.42 -14.82 2.65
CA PRO A 19 1.67 -13.57 2.71
C PRO A 19 0.17 -13.79 2.61
N THR A 20 -0.58 -13.54 3.68
CA THR A 20 -2.05 -13.61 3.68
C THR A 20 -2.69 -12.64 2.68
N LEU A 21 -1.99 -11.54 2.38
CA LEU A 21 -2.40 -10.53 1.40
C LEU A 21 -1.24 -10.25 0.43
N ARG A 22 -1.55 -10.22 -0.86
CA ARG A 22 -0.65 -9.80 -1.93
C ARG A 22 -0.86 -8.32 -2.24
N LEU A 23 0.23 -7.59 -2.45
CA LEU A 23 0.19 -6.22 -2.97
C LEU A 23 -0.23 -6.25 -4.44
N ALA A 24 -1.40 -5.71 -4.75
CA ALA A 24 -1.91 -5.59 -6.10
C ALA A 24 -1.55 -4.23 -6.75
N GLY A 25 -1.37 -3.20 -5.94
CA GLY A 25 -1.00 -1.86 -6.39
C GLY A 25 -0.47 -1.01 -5.27
N CYS A 26 0.43 -0.08 -5.59
CA CYS A 26 0.90 0.94 -4.65
C CYS A 26 1.10 2.25 -5.40
N ARG A 27 0.46 3.32 -4.92
CA ARG A 27 0.54 4.64 -5.54
C ARG A 27 0.53 5.74 -4.50
N ARG A 28 1.11 6.88 -4.90
CA ARG A 28 0.98 8.11 -4.14
C ARG A 28 -0.38 8.74 -4.40
N ILE A 29 -0.99 9.31 -3.38
CA ILE A 29 -2.23 10.07 -3.46
C ILE A 29 -2.02 11.45 -2.84
N PHE A 30 -2.89 12.40 -3.20
CA PHE A 30 -2.77 13.81 -2.75
C PHE A 30 -1.43 14.47 -3.15
N ASP A 31 -0.82 14.00 -4.24
CA ASP A 31 0.47 14.49 -4.78
C ASP A 31 0.32 15.72 -5.69
N ARG A 32 -0.90 16.23 -5.81
CA ARG A 32 -1.26 17.42 -6.58
C ARG A 32 -2.29 18.25 -5.81
N PRO A 33 -2.26 19.58 -5.93
CA PRO A 33 -3.27 20.43 -5.33
C PRO A 33 -4.58 20.35 -6.12
N ALA A 34 -5.71 20.48 -5.43
CA ALA A 34 -7.03 20.62 -6.03
C ALA A 34 -7.52 22.05 -5.79
N ALA A 35 -7.80 22.79 -6.87
CA ALA A 35 -8.15 24.22 -6.80
C ALA A 35 -7.15 25.06 -5.97
N GLY A 36 -5.86 24.74 -6.06
CA GLY A 36 -4.80 25.41 -5.32
C GLY A 36 -4.68 25.01 -3.84
N VAL A 37 -5.53 24.11 -3.35
CA VAL A 37 -5.51 23.61 -1.97
C VAL A 37 -4.84 22.24 -1.92
N TRP A 38 -3.90 22.08 -0.97
CA TRP A 38 -3.28 20.80 -0.65
C TRP A 38 -4.11 20.05 0.39
N ALA A 39 -4.20 18.73 0.27
CA ALA A 39 -4.97 17.92 1.21
C ALA A 39 -4.30 17.76 2.59
N GLY A 40 -2.98 17.99 2.66
CA GLY A 40 -2.17 17.90 3.87
C GLY A 40 -0.75 18.37 3.61
N ASP A 41 0.07 18.35 4.66
CA ASP A 41 1.50 18.68 4.58
C ASP A 41 2.33 17.54 3.98
N HIS A 42 1.80 16.31 3.96
CA HIS A 42 2.41 15.13 3.33
C HIS A 42 1.54 14.55 2.21
N PHE A 43 2.20 13.82 1.30
CA PHE A 43 1.50 13.00 0.30
C PHE A 43 1.14 11.65 0.90
N GLY A 44 -0.06 11.15 0.60
CA GLY A 44 -0.49 9.84 1.07
C GLY A 44 0.11 8.70 0.24
N VAL A 45 0.17 7.52 0.85
CA VAL A 45 0.46 6.24 0.17
C VAL A 45 -0.79 5.39 0.23
N LEU A 46 -1.21 4.87 -0.92
CA LEU A 46 -2.33 3.95 -1.02
C LEU A 46 -1.84 2.61 -1.58
N ALA A 47 -2.17 1.53 -0.87
CA ALA A 47 -1.87 0.17 -1.28
C ALA A 47 -3.17 -0.63 -1.47
N ASP A 48 -3.31 -1.24 -2.64
CA ASP A 48 -4.37 -2.20 -2.92
C ASP A 48 -3.87 -3.59 -2.50
N LEU A 49 -4.58 -4.24 -1.58
CA LEU A 49 -4.24 -5.56 -1.05
C LEU A 49 -5.33 -6.57 -1.41
N VAL A 50 -4.92 -7.74 -1.92
CA VAL A 50 -5.84 -8.82 -2.28
C VAL A 50 -5.48 -10.09 -1.51
N PRO A 51 -6.45 -10.94 -1.12
CA PRO A 51 -6.16 -12.26 -0.58
C PRO A 51 -5.24 -13.04 -1.52
N ILE A 52 -4.32 -13.81 -0.97
CA ILE A 52 -3.75 -14.92 -1.74
C ILE A 52 -4.82 -16.00 -1.84
N GLU A 53 -5.12 -16.47 -3.05
CA GLU A 53 -5.85 -17.73 -3.16
C GLU A 53 -4.89 -18.83 -2.71
N GLU A 54 -5.22 -19.53 -1.64
CA GLU A 54 -4.60 -20.81 -1.37
C GLU A 54 -4.92 -21.71 -2.57
N HIS A 55 -3.89 -22.30 -3.18
CA HIS A 55 -4.13 -23.40 -4.10
C HIS A 55 -4.93 -24.46 -3.33
N ALA A 56 -6.21 -24.61 -3.66
CA ALA A 56 -6.96 -25.79 -3.27
C ALA A 56 -6.14 -26.99 -3.74
N VAL A 57 -5.66 -27.80 -2.80
CA VAL A 57 -5.04 -29.08 -3.14
C VAL A 57 -6.10 -29.85 -3.93
N PRO A 58 -5.85 -30.23 -5.20
CA PRO A 58 -6.83 -31.02 -5.94
C PRO A 58 -6.99 -32.37 -5.23
N GLY A 59 -8.17 -32.62 -4.65
CA GLY A 59 -8.53 -33.94 -4.11
C GLY A 59 -8.92 -34.01 -2.62
N SER A 60 -9.49 -32.95 -2.02
CA SER A 60 -10.32 -33.15 -0.81
C SER A 60 -11.73 -33.61 -1.16
#